data_AF-A0A847VZK5-F1
#
_entry.id   AF-A0A847VZK5-F1
#
_cell.length_a   1.000
_cell.length_b   1.000
_cell.length_c   1.000
_cell.angle_alpha   90.00
_cell.angle_beta   90.00
_cell.angle_gamma   90.00
#
_symmetry.space_group_name_H-M   'P 1'
#
loop_
_entity.id
_entity.type
_entity.pdbx_description
1 polymer ?
#
loop_
_entity_poly.entity_id
_entity_poly.type
_entity_poly.pdbx_seq_one_letter_code
_entity_poly.pdbx_strand_id
1 'polypeptide(L)'
;MLRGATFDNQIVKAKYDGALFGYQYGDGSLLGCTISNTATTITIQEGILLVGGRIIANDGALAINLIDPITNGYFRVILQIDLNKTATQTEFEQVEILQQYKATIAEFAALTQEDINGTGKIYQMEIGIYEISSQQIVTVVSTFGAVETKADEAMPKAGGTFTGRVNAQSANFLGDGLRNSNVKDAGGTNVSRQSLNFYEE
;
A
#
# COMPACT_ATOMS: atom_id res chain seq x y z
N MET A 1 -23.47 4.24 -22.86
CA MET A 1 -23.88 2.84 -23.15
C MET A 1 -23.39 1.95 -22.01
N LEU A 2 -24.16 0.95 -21.60
CA LEU A 2 -23.75 -0.03 -20.57
C LEU A 2 -23.30 -1.33 -21.26
N ARG A 3 -22.26 -1.99 -20.76
CA ARG A 3 -21.73 -3.26 -21.28
C ARG A 3 -21.36 -4.18 -20.11
N GLY A 4 -21.76 -5.45 -20.18
CA GLY A 4 -21.36 -6.46 -19.20
C GLY A 4 -19.86 -6.75 -19.26
N ALA A 5 -19.21 -6.85 -18.09
CA ALA A 5 -17.81 -7.24 -17.95
C ALA A 5 -17.63 -8.68 -17.45
N THR A 6 -18.46 -9.11 -16.49
CA THR A 6 -18.43 -10.42 -15.82
C THR A 6 -19.74 -11.20 -16.03
N PHE A 7 -20.31 -11.09 -17.23
CA PHE A 7 -21.54 -11.78 -17.61
C PHE A 7 -21.23 -12.93 -18.57
N ASP A 8 -22.17 -13.87 -18.72
CA ASP A 8 -22.04 -14.99 -19.65
C ASP A 8 -21.62 -14.53 -21.05
N ASN A 9 -20.73 -15.31 -21.67
CA ASN A 9 -20.16 -15.05 -22.99
C ASN A 9 -19.29 -13.78 -23.10
N GLN A 10 -18.84 -13.19 -21.98
CA GLN A 10 -17.84 -12.12 -21.98
C GLN A 10 -16.45 -12.65 -21.60
N ILE A 11 -15.42 -12.06 -22.21
CA ILE A 11 -14.03 -12.28 -21.80
C ILE A 11 -13.66 -11.20 -20.78
N VAL A 12 -13.32 -11.63 -19.56
CA VAL A 12 -12.82 -10.73 -18.52
C VAL A 12 -11.44 -10.25 -18.94
N LYS A 13 -11.30 -8.94 -19.10
CA LYS A 13 -10.02 -8.28 -19.37
C LYS A 13 -9.30 -8.05 -18.06
N ALA A 14 -7.98 -8.17 -18.06
CA ALA A 14 -7.13 -7.95 -16.88
C ALA A 14 -7.37 -6.60 -16.18
N LYS A 15 -7.82 -5.56 -16.90
CA LYS A 15 -8.17 -4.26 -16.30
C LYS A 15 -9.38 -4.30 -15.37
N TYR A 16 -10.31 -5.25 -15.55
CA TYR A 16 -11.48 -5.39 -14.69
C TYR A 16 -11.10 -6.03 -13.37
N ASP A 17 -10.30 -7.10 -13.41
CA ASP A 17 -9.73 -7.70 -12.20
C ASP A 17 -8.80 -6.71 -11.49
N GLY A 18 -7.95 -6.01 -12.26
CA GLY A 18 -7.08 -4.97 -11.73
C GLY A 18 -7.83 -3.84 -11.05
N ALA A 19 -8.96 -3.40 -11.61
CA ALA A 19 -9.83 -2.40 -10.97
C ALA A 19 -10.43 -2.93 -9.67
N LEU A 20 -10.86 -4.20 -9.62
CA LEU A 20 -11.41 -4.82 -8.41
C LEU A 20 -10.36 -4.93 -7.30
N PHE A 21 -9.19 -5.49 -7.61
CA PHE A 21 -8.12 -5.63 -6.62
C PHE A 21 -7.57 -4.29 -6.18
N GLY A 22 -7.31 -3.37 -7.13
CA GLY A 22 -6.84 -2.02 -6.82
C GLY A 22 -7.88 -1.17 -6.08
N TYR A 23 -9.16 -1.54 -6.08
CA TYR A 23 -10.16 -0.90 -5.23
C TYR A 23 -10.10 -1.39 -3.78
N GLN A 24 -9.76 -2.66 -3.55
CA GLN A 24 -9.83 -3.29 -2.23
C GLN A 24 -8.48 -3.31 -1.49
N TYR A 25 -7.37 -3.34 -2.22
CA TYR A 25 -6.04 -3.61 -1.68
C TYR A 25 -5.03 -2.53 -2.09
N GLY A 26 -4.03 -2.32 -1.23
CA GLY A 26 -2.83 -1.56 -1.55
C GLY A 26 -1.81 -2.40 -2.31
N ASP A 27 -0.64 -1.82 -2.55
CA ASP A 27 0.49 -2.52 -3.17
C ASP A 27 1.30 -3.32 -2.13
N GLY A 28 1.94 -4.41 -2.57
CA GLY A 28 2.90 -5.14 -1.75
C GLY A 28 3.02 -6.62 -2.08
N SER A 29 3.58 -7.39 -1.15
CA SER A 29 3.62 -8.85 -1.25
C SER A 29 2.26 -9.47 -0.90
N LEU A 30 1.68 -10.18 -1.85
CA LEU A 30 0.49 -10.99 -1.63
C LEU A 30 0.86 -12.35 -1.03
N LEU A 31 1.97 -12.94 -1.46
CA LEU A 31 2.53 -14.20 -0.95
C LEU A 31 4.03 -14.23 -1.22
N GLY A 32 4.87 -14.55 -0.22
CA GLY A 32 6.31 -14.65 -0.43
C GLY A 32 6.97 -13.29 -0.71
N CYS A 33 7.78 -13.18 -1.77
CA CYS A 33 8.47 -11.94 -2.17
C CYS A 33 9.23 -11.26 -1.03
N THR A 34 9.82 -12.06 -0.13
CA THR A 34 10.62 -11.53 0.98
C THR A 34 11.87 -10.85 0.42
N ILE A 35 12.20 -9.69 0.98
CA ILE A 35 13.39 -8.93 0.60
C ILE A 35 14.54 -9.28 1.54
N SER A 36 15.71 -9.46 0.95
CA SER A 36 16.99 -9.53 1.63
C SER A 36 18.04 -8.76 0.83
N ASN A 37 19.15 -8.39 1.45
CA ASN A 37 20.26 -7.75 0.73
C ASN A 37 21.61 -8.23 1.25
N THR A 38 22.58 -8.20 0.36
CA THR A 38 24.01 -8.22 0.69
C THR A 38 24.55 -6.79 0.61
N ALA A 39 25.87 -6.62 0.57
CA ALA A 39 26.50 -5.32 0.37
C ALA A 39 26.22 -4.71 -1.02
N THR A 40 25.91 -5.50 -2.05
CA THR A 40 25.80 -4.99 -3.43
C THR A 40 24.61 -5.52 -4.21
N THR A 41 23.84 -6.42 -3.61
CA THR A 41 22.73 -7.10 -4.27
C THR A 41 21.52 -7.12 -3.35
N ILE A 42 20.38 -6.70 -3.88
CA ILE A 42 19.07 -6.88 -3.27
C ILE A 42 18.43 -8.11 -3.90
N THR A 43 17.79 -8.94 -3.11
CA THR A 43 17.12 -10.16 -3.57
C THR A 43 15.68 -10.17 -3.12
N ILE A 44 14.78 -10.28 -4.09
CA ILE A 44 13.36 -10.55 -3.86
C ILE A 44 13.17 -12.05 -4.10
N GLN A 45 12.77 -12.79 -3.07
CA GLN A 45 12.52 -14.23 -3.18
C GLN A 45 11.29 -14.51 -4.07
N GLU A 46 11.13 -15.77 -4.44
CA GLU A 46 9.96 -16.24 -5.18
C GLU A 46 8.65 -15.85 -4.46
N GLY A 47 7.62 -15.53 -5.24
CA GLY A 47 6.31 -15.19 -4.70
C GLY A 47 5.43 -14.42 -5.66
N ILE A 48 4.43 -13.74 -5.11
CA ILE A 48 3.40 -13.00 -5.83
C ILE A 48 3.28 -11.60 -5.23
N LEU A 49 3.38 -10.59 -6.09
CA LEU A 49 3.14 -9.18 -5.77
C LEU A 49 1.75 -8.77 -6.26
N LEU A 50 1.14 -7.81 -5.56
CA LEU A 50 0.02 -7.01 -6.06
C LEU A 50 0.49 -5.57 -6.21
N VAL A 51 0.42 -5.02 -7.43
CA VAL A 51 0.89 -3.66 -7.73
C VAL A 51 -0.09 -2.96 -8.68
N GLY A 52 -0.64 -1.81 -8.27
CA GLY A 52 -1.66 -1.11 -9.05
C GLY A 52 -2.91 -1.98 -9.33
N GLY A 53 -3.18 -2.95 -8.44
CA GLY A 53 -4.21 -3.98 -8.62
C GLY A 53 -3.81 -5.13 -9.56
N ARG A 54 -2.62 -5.12 -10.16
CA ARG A 54 -2.12 -6.20 -11.02
C ARG A 54 -1.35 -7.22 -10.21
N ILE A 55 -1.63 -8.49 -10.47
CA ILE A 55 -0.91 -9.61 -9.88
C ILE A 55 0.33 -9.89 -10.72
N ILE A 56 1.50 -9.93 -10.09
CA ILE A 56 2.79 -10.20 -10.74
C ILE A 56 3.43 -11.38 -10.01
N ALA A 57 3.66 -12.48 -10.72
CA ALA A 57 4.41 -13.61 -10.20
C ALA A 57 5.92 -13.35 -10.41
N ASN A 58 6.69 -13.59 -9.35
CA ASN A 58 8.14 -13.64 -9.40
C ASN A 58 8.54 -15.12 -9.28
N ASP A 59 8.67 -15.80 -10.43
CA ASP A 59 8.90 -17.26 -10.53
C ASP A 59 10.36 -17.65 -10.25
N GLY A 60 10.91 -17.16 -9.15
CA GLY A 60 12.26 -17.41 -8.67
C GLY A 60 12.84 -16.23 -7.90
N ALA A 61 14.06 -16.38 -7.39
CA ALA A 61 14.75 -15.28 -6.74
C ALA A 61 15.22 -14.24 -7.77
N LEU A 62 14.71 -13.01 -7.67
CA LEU A 62 15.13 -11.88 -8.50
C LEU A 62 16.28 -11.15 -7.80
N ALA A 63 17.46 -11.15 -8.42
CA ALA A 63 18.61 -10.42 -7.95
C ALA A 63 18.73 -9.06 -8.64
N ILE A 64 18.79 -7.98 -7.86
CA ILE A 64 18.93 -6.60 -8.30
C ILE A 64 20.28 -6.10 -7.80
N ASN A 65 21.25 -6.04 -8.69
CA ASN A 65 22.58 -5.52 -8.40
C ASN A 65 22.59 -3.99 -8.49
N LEU A 66 23.43 -3.35 -7.67
CA LEU A 66 23.77 -1.94 -7.83
C LEU A 66 24.30 -1.69 -9.26
N ILE A 67 23.83 -0.62 -9.90
CA ILE A 67 24.23 -0.26 -11.28
C ILE A 67 25.35 0.78 -11.23
N ASP A 68 26.40 0.54 -12.02
CA ASP A 68 27.48 1.49 -12.19
C ASP A 68 27.07 2.74 -12.99
N PRO A 69 27.58 3.94 -12.64
CA PRO A 69 28.50 4.20 -11.52
C PRO A 69 27.76 4.24 -10.18
N ILE A 70 28.26 3.49 -9.19
CA ILE A 70 27.69 3.49 -7.84
C ILE A 70 28.07 4.78 -7.12
N THR A 71 27.07 5.58 -6.73
CA THR A 71 27.28 6.83 -5.99
C THR A 71 26.86 6.70 -4.54
N ASN A 72 27.62 7.31 -3.62
CA ASN A 72 27.23 7.42 -2.21
C ASN A 72 25.95 8.27 -2.07
N GLY A 73 25.17 8.01 -1.02
CA GLY A 73 23.89 8.66 -0.75
C GLY A 73 22.78 7.63 -0.60
N TYR A 74 21.71 7.78 -1.36
CA TYR A 74 20.55 6.90 -1.35
C TYR A 74 20.32 6.28 -2.72
N PHE A 75 19.90 5.02 -2.70
CA PHE A 75 19.57 4.22 -3.85
C PHE A 75 18.14 3.73 -3.73
N ARG A 76 17.31 4.05 -4.72
CA ARG A 76 15.91 3.64 -4.77
C ARG A 76 15.72 2.63 -5.90
N VAL A 77 15.01 1.55 -5.57
CA VAL A 77 14.57 0.54 -6.53
C VAL A 77 13.06 0.70 -6.74
N ILE A 78 12.62 0.71 -7.99
CA ILE A 78 11.22 0.91 -8.37
C ILE A 78 10.81 -0.25 -9.27
N LEU A 79 9.65 -0.86 -9.00
CA LEU A 79 8.95 -1.71 -9.95
C LEU A 79 8.03 -0.81 -10.77
N GLN A 80 8.23 -0.78 -12.08
CA GLN A 80 7.37 -0.07 -13.01
C GLN A 80 6.55 -1.06 -13.84
N ILE A 81 5.25 -0.81 -13.90
CA ILE A 81 4.34 -1.36 -14.91
C ILE A 81 4.23 -0.33 -16.04
N ASP A 82 4.54 -0.73 -17.26
CA ASP A 82 4.33 0.05 -18.48
C ASP A 82 3.48 -0.73 -19.48
N LEU A 83 2.20 -0.36 -19.56
CA LEU A 83 1.23 -1.00 -20.45
C LEU A 83 1.39 -0.62 -21.93
N ASN A 84 2.37 0.23 -22.28
CA ASN A 84 2.75 0.48 -23.66
C ASN A 84 3.66 -0.62 -24.23
N LYS A 85 4.28 -1.43 -23.37
CA LYS A 85 5.18 -2.51 -23.77
C LYS A 85 4.43 -3.81 -24.08
N THR A 86 5.14 -4.73 -24.72
CA THR A 86 4.61 -5.98 -25.23
C THR A 86 4.20 -6.93 -24.09
N ALA A 87 3.01 -7.50 -24.20
CA ALA A 87 2.57 -8.64 -23.42
C ALA A 87 1.83 -9.62 -24.34
N THR A 88 2.50 -10.72 -24.67
CA THR A 88 1.95 -11.84 -25.45
C THR A 88 2.04 -13.13 -24.65
N GLN A 89 1.63 -14.24 -25.24
CA GLN A 89 1.70 -15.55 -24.58
C GLN A 89 3.15 -16.02 -24.30
N THR A 90 4.12 -15.55 -25.08
CA THR A 90 5.52 -16.01 -25.03
C THR A 90 6.50 -14.93 -24.59
N GLU A 91 6.05 -13.67 -24.49
CA GLU A 91 6.90 -12.52 -24.21
C GLU A 91 6.16 -11.56 -23.28
N PHE A 92 6.83 -11.14 -22.21
CA PHE A 92 6.28 -10.24 -21.21
C PHE A 92 7.31 -9.17 -20.82
N GLU A 93 7.08 -7.94 -21.28
CA GLU A 93 7.99 -6.79 -21.09
C GLU A 93 7.36 -5.64 -20.30
N GLN A 94 6.11 -5.81 -19.85
CA GLN A 94 5.34 -4.74 -19.20
C GLN A 94 5.79 -4.42 -17.78
N VAL A 95 6.65 -5.24 -17.17
CA VAL A 95 7.21 -4.99 -15.84
C VAL A 95 8.71 -4.82 -15.94
N GLU A 96 9.23 -3.75 -15.37
CA GLU A 96 10.67 -3.48 -15.31
C GLU A 96 11.10 -2.96 -13.94
N ILE A 97 12.39 -3.14 -13.64
CA ILE A 97 13.01 -2.58 -12.45
C ILE A 97 13.79 -1.33 -12.85
N LEU A 98 13.41 -0.20 -12.29
CA LEU A 98 14.16 1.05 -12.41
C LEU A 98 14.99 1.28 -11.15
N GLN A 99 16.16 1.86 -11.33
CA GLN A 99 17.10 2.15 -10.26
C GLN A 99 17.52 3.61 -10.31
N GLN A 100 17.60 4.27 -9.16
CA GLN A 100 17.94 5.68 -9.06
C GLN A 100 18.89 5.91 -7.90
N TYR A 101 19.91 6.73 -8.13
CA TYR A 101 20.76 7.25 -7.07
C TYR A 101 20.49 8.74 -6.83
N LYS A 102 20.49 9.16 -5.57
CA LYS A 102 20.37 10.56 -5.11
C LYS A 102 21.24 10.80 -3.89
N ALA A 103 21.67 12.04 -3.67
CA ALA A 103 22.43 12.38 -2.47
C ALA A 103 21.55 12.33 -1.20
N THR A 104 20.27 12.71 -1.33
CA THR A 104 19.28 12.69 -0.26
C THR A 104 17.96 12.06 -0.71
N ILE A 105 17.19 11.51 0.25
CA ILE A 105 15.87 10.90 -0.03
C ILE A 105 14.89 11.90 -0.67
N ALA A 106 14.94 13.17 -0.26
CA ALA A 106 14.01 14.21 -0.72
C ALA A 106 14.16 14.56 -2.22
N GLU A 107 15.26 14.18 -2.86
CA GLU A 107 15.50 14.42 -4.28
C GLU A 107 14.87 13.35 -5.19
N PHE A 108 14.37 12.25 -4.64
CA PHE A 108 13.61 11.32 -5.43
C PHE A 108 12.26 11.94 -5.81
N ALA A 109 11.95 11.94 -7.10
CA ALA A 109 10.65 12.36 -7.57
C ALA A 109 9.53 11.46 -7.00
N ALA A 110 8.32 12.00 -6.94
CA ALA A 110 7.14 11.19 -6.65
C ALA A 110 6.99 10.08 -7.69
N LEU A 111 6.56 8.90 -7.24
CA LEU A 111 6.26 7.77 -8.13
C LEU A 111 5.12 8.14 -9.07
N THR A 112 5.20 7.70 -10.32
CA THR A 112 4.09 7.82 -11.27
C THR A 112 3.07 6.72 -10.98
N GLN A 113 1.86 7.09 -10.55
CA GLN A 113 0.80 6.16 -10.19
C GLN A 113 -0.48 6.47 -10.97
N GLU A 114 -0.47 6.25 -12.28
CA GLU A 114 -1.65 6.46 -13.12
C GLU A 114 -2.70 5.36 -12.89
N ASP A 115 -3.96 5.62 -13.23
CA ASP A 115 -4.99 4.58 -13.26
C ASP A 115 -4.78 3.63 -14.46
N ILE A 116 -3.91 2.64 -14.29
CA ILE A 116 -3.59 1.59 -15.28
C ILE A 116 -4.74 0.59 -15.49
N ASN A 117 -5.84 0.71 -14.74
CA ASN A 117 -7.05 -0.09 -14.93
C ASN A 117 -8.13 0.70 -15.71
N GLY A 118 -8.02 2.02 -15.74
CA GLY A 118 -8.76 2.94 -16.58
C GLY A 118 -8.02 3.29 -17.87
N THR A 119 -7.54 4.54 -17.96
CA THR A 119 -6.90 5.11 -19.16
C THR A 119 -5.38 5.25 -19.06
N GLY A 120 -4.84 5.20 -17.85
CA GLY A 120 -3.40 5.28 -17.58
C GLY A 120 -2.64 4.09 -18.14
N LYS A 121 -1.31 4.24 -18.18
CA LYS A 121 -0.38 3.27 -18.76
C LYS A 121 0.80 2.98 -17.85
N ILE A 122 1.21 3.94 -17.02
CA ILE A 122 2.40 3.81 -16.18
C ILE A 122 2.00 3.80 -14.71
N TYR A 123 2.46 2.78 -13.99
CA TYR A 123 2.32 2.69 -12.54
C TYR A 123 3.64 2.26 -11.91
N GLN A 124 4.01 2.88 -10.80
CA GLN A 124 5.26 2.63 -10.10
C GLN A 124 5.00 2.33 -8.62
N MET A 125 5.66 1.30 -8.13
CA MET A 125 5.78 0.97 -6.71
C MET A 125 7.25 1.04 -6.31
N GLU A 126 7.55 1.67 -5.17
CA GLU A 126 8.88 1.60 -4.58
C GLU A 126 9.11 0.19 -4.01
N ILE A 127 10.17 -0.47 -4.47
CA ILE A 127 10.60 -1.73 -3.88
C ILE A 127 11.27 -1.47 -2.53
N GLY A 128 12.14 -0.47 -2.50
CA GLY A 128 12.80 -0.01 -1.28
C GLY A 128 13.82 1.10 -1.55
N ILE A 129 14.23 1.74 -0.46
CA ILE A 129 15.33 2.71 -0.42
C ILE A 129 16.45 2.15 0.46
N TYR A 130 17.67 2.31 -0.02
CA TYR A 130 18.89 1.84 0.61
C TYR A 130 19.87 2.98 0.72
N GLU A 131 20.60 3.07 1.82
CA GLU A 131 21.72 3.99 1.97
C GLU A 131 22.99 3.33 1.40
N ILE A 132 23.71 4.07 0.58
CA ILE A 132 24.94 3.64 -0.07
C ILE A 132 26.13 4.44 0.47
N SER A 133 27.15 3.73 0.94
CA SER A 133 28.44 4.28 1.31
C SER A 133 29.56 3.34 0.89
N SER A 134 30.68 3.89 0.42
CA SER A 134 31.82 3.11 -0.07
C SER A 134 31.44 2.04 -1.10
N GLN A 135 30.50 2.37 -2.00
CA GLN A 135 29.96 1.48 -3.04
C GLN A 135 29.19 0.26 -2.51
N GLN A 136 28.71 0.32 -1.26
CA GLN A 136 27.97 -0.76 -0.61
C GLN A 136 26.67 -0.24 -0.01
N ILE A 137 25.66 -1.11 0.04
CA ILE A 137 24.47 -0.96 0.86
C ILE A 137 24.89 -1.07 2.32
N VAL A 138 24.72 0.02 3.08
CA VAL A 138 25.03 0.07 4.51
C VAL A 138 23.78 0.04 5.38
N THR A 139 22.67 0.60 4.88
CA THR A 139 21.40 0.67 5.61
C THR A 139 20.25 0.37 4.67
N VAL A 140 19.27 -0.42 5.14
CA VAL A 140 17.95 -0.51 4.51
C VAL A 140 17.07 0.56 5.14
N VAL A 141 16.66 1.54 4.35
CA VAL A 141 15.84 2.68 4.81
C VAL A 141 14.36 2.31 4.80
N SER A 142 13.91 1.70 3.71
CA SER A 142 12.53 1.23 3.52
C SER A 142 12.47 0.04 2.57
N THR A 143 11.45 -0.79 2.74
CA THR A 143 11.03 -1.81 1.78
C THR A 143 9.51 -1.88 1.74
N PHE A 144 8.93 -2.38 0.65
CA PHE A 144 7.49 -2.68 0.64
C PHE A 144 7.13 -3.74 1.70
N GLY A 145 5.88 -3.71 2.16
CA GLY A 145 5.30 -4.66 3.10
C GLY A 145 4.40 -5.70 2.44
N ALA A 146 3.67 -6.45 3.26
CA ALA A 146 2.57 -7.27 2.77
C ALA A 146 1.44 -6.37 2.24
N VAL A 147 0.63 -6.91 1.33
CA VAL A 147 -0.59 -6.25 0.88
C VAL A 147 -1.52 -6.02 2.07
N GLU A 148 -1.91 -4.76 2.30
CA GLU A 148 -2.98 -4.41 3.23
C GLU A 148 -4.28 -4.14 2.47
N THR A 149 -5.42 -4.31 3.14
CA THR A 149 -6.68 -3.83 2.58
C THR A 149 -6.76 -2.31 2.75
N LYS A 150 -7.40 -1.62 1.81
CA LYS A 150 -7.65 -0.17 1.95
C LYS A 150 -8.57 0.15 3.14
N ALA A 151 -9.34 -0.83 3.61
CA ALA A 151 -10.09 -0.72 4.86
C ALA A 151 -9.16 -0.71 6.08
N ASP A 152 -8.11 -1.53 6.08
CA ASP A 152 -7.09 -1.54 7.15
C ASP A 152 -6.28 -0.25 7.18
N GLU A 153 -6.08 0.41 6.03
CA GLU A 153 -5.50 1.76 5.95
C GLU A 153 -6.46 2.83 6.50
N ALA A 154 -7.77 2.67 6.28
CA ALA A 154 -8.80 3.60 6.75
C ALA A 154 -9.07 3.48 8.26
N MET A 155 -8.73 2.34 8.88
CA MET A 155 -8.85 2.14 10.33
C MET A 155 -7.65 2.75 11.06
N PRO A 156 -7.87 3.47 12.18
CA PRO A 156 -6.76 3.97 12.98
C PRO A 156 -5.94 2.80 13.52
N LYS A 157 -4.64 2.85 13.29
CA LYS A 157 -3.69 1.91 13.90
C LYS A 157 -3.62 2.15 15.41
N ALA A 158 -2.98 1.26 16.17
CA ALA A 158 -2.87 1.39 17.63
C ALA A 158 -2.32 2.77 18.04
N GLY A 159 -3.03 3.48 18.93
CA GLY A 159 -2.69 4.85 19.35
C GLY A 159 -3.09 5.95 18.34
N GLY A 160 -3.69 5.60 17.20
CA GLY A 160 -4.17 6.52 16.19
C GLY A 160 -5.55 7.12 16.50
N THR A 161 -5.85 8.24 15.84
CA THR A 161 -7.13 8.96 16.01
C THR A 161 -8.16 8.46 15.00
N PHE A 162 -9.30 7.94 15.48
CA PHE A 162 -10.46 7.69 14.62
C PHE A 162 -11.13 9.02 14.24
N THR A 163 -11.31 9.29 12.95
CA THR A 163 -12.10 10.44 12.47
C THR A 163 -13.44 9.94 11.92
N GLY A 164 -14.53 10.21 12.63
CA GLY A 164 -15.87 9.80 12.23
C GLY A 164 -16.78 9.49 13.42
N ARG A 165 -18.00 9.02 13.14
CA ARG A 165 -18.93 8.59 14.20
C ARG A 165 -18.60 7.17 14.65
N VAL A 166 -18.11 7.02 15.88
CA VAL A 166 -18.07 5.71 16.56
C VAL A 166 -19.46 5.44 17.15
N ASN A 167 -20.09 4.35 16.73
CA ASN A 167 -21.36 3.89 17.32
C ASN A 167 -21.07 2.72 18.27
N ALA A 168 -20.79 3.01 19.54
CA ALA A 168 -20.56 1.98 20.56
C ALA A 168 -21.89 1.61 21.23
N GLN A 169 -22.35 0.36 21.04
CA GLN A 169 -23.61 -0.13 21.64
C GLN A 169 -23.54 -0.33 23.15
N SER A 170 -22.34 -0.59 23.68
CA SER A 170 -22.04 -0.56 25.11
C SER A 170 -20.56 -0.21 25.28
N ALA A 171 -20.24 0.67 26.21
CA ALA A 171 -18.87 1.01 26.55
C ALA A 171 -18.75 1.05 28.07
N ASN A 172 -18.02 0.08 28.63
CA ASN A 172 -17.74 0.00 30.06
C ASN A 172 -16.44 0.76 30.32
N PHE A 173 -16.55 2.04 30.67
CA PHE A 173 -15.39 2.87 31.02
C PHE A 173 -15.06 2.65 32.49
N LEU A 174 -14.00 1.89 32.76
CA LEU A 174 -13.44 1.76 34.09
C LEU A 174 -12.59 3.02 34.39
N GLY A 175 -13.18 4.02 35.06
CA GLY A 175 -12.41 4.98 35.88
C GLY A 175 -12.19 6.43 35.38
N ASP A 176 -12.48 6.79 34.14
CA ASP A 176 -12.55 8.22 33.73
C ASP A 176 -13.62 8.34 32.63
N GLY A 177 -14.74 8.99 32.97
CA GLY A 177 -15.95 8.99 32.15
C GLY A 177 -15.79 9.71 30.81
N LEU A 178 -16.65 9.39 29.84
CA LEU A 178 -16.92 10.23 28.67
C LEU A 178 -17.29 11.64 29.12
N ARG A 179 -16.33 12.59 29.09
CA ARG A 179 -16.54 13.95 29.62
C ARG A 179 -17.52 14.81 28.83
N ASN A 180 -17.97 14.37 27.64
CA ASN A 180 -19.00 15.08 26.91
C ASN A 180 -19.87 14.15 26.04
N SER A 181 -20.96 13.64 26.61
CA SER A 181 -22.10 13.15 25.83
C SER A 181 -23.05 14.32 25.55
N ASN A 182 -23.17 14.76 24.29
CA ASN A 182 -24.24 15.68 23.89
C ASN A 182 -25.57 14.91 23.90
N VAL A 183 -26.17 14.71 25.08
CA VAL A 183 -27.55 14.27 25.19
C VAL A 183 -28.41 15.50 24.92
N LYS A 184 -29.32 15.44 23.94
CA LYS A 184 -30.26 16.53 23.68
C LYS A 184 -31.56 16.26 24.42
N ASP A 185 -32.15 17.29 25.02
CA ASP A 185 -33.52 17.20 25.53
C ASP A 185 -34.54 17.22 24.37
N ALA A 186 -35.83 17.05 24.68
CA ALA A 186 -36.91 17.11 23.69
C ALA A 186 -37.01 18.46 22.96
N GLY A 187 -36.35 19.52 23.46
CA GLY A 187 -36.24 20.83 22.85
C GLY A 187 -34.97 21.02 22.00
N GLY A 188 -34.09 20.01 21.90
CA GLY A 188 -32.88 20.04 21.07
C GLY A 188 -31.67 20.70 21.72
N THR A 189 -31.72 21.05 23.00
CA THR A 189 -30.62 21.68 23.74
C THR A 189 -29.67 20.62 24.28
N ASN A 190 -28.36 20.82 24.14
CA ASN A 190 -27.36 19.92 24.74
C ASN A 190 -27.43 20.02 26.27
N VAL A 191 -27.82 18.93 26.93
CA VAL A 191 -27.86 18.78 28.38
C VAL A 191 -26.88 17.70 28.80
N SER A 192 -25.64 18.08 29.09
CA SER A 192 -24.69 17.18 29.77
C SER A 192 -25.18 16.97 31.21
N ARG A 193 -25.88 15.86 31.48
CA ARG A 193 -26.25 15.45 32.85
C ARG A 193 -25.84 14.01 33.07
N GLN A 194 -24.79 13.80 33.85
CA GLN A 194 -24.42 12.51 34.42
C GLN A 194 -25.03 12.46 35.83
N SER A 195 -26.10 11.68 36.04
CA SER A 195 -26.66 11.45 37.38
C SER A 195 -26.27 10.06 37.85
N LEU A 196 -25.41 9.98 38.87
CA LEU A 196 -25.22 8.78 39.67
C LEU A 196 -26.28 8.79 40.78
N ASN A 197 -27.25 7.87 40.71
CA ASN A 197 -28.17 7.64 41.82
C ASN A 197 -27.58 6.52 42.68
N PHE A 198 -27.18 6.84 43.90
CA PHE A 198 -26.92 5.84 44.93
C PHE A 198 -28.24 5.54 45.64
N TYR A 199 -28.61 4.27 45.68
CA TYR A 199 -29.63 3.79 46.61
C TYR A 199 -28.90 3.34 47.87
N GLU A 200 -29.18 3.99 48.99
CA GLU A 200 -28.86 3.44 50.31
C GLU A 200 -29.94 2.40 50.66
N GLU A 201 -29.54 1.26 51.20
CA GLU A 201 -30.46 0.23 51.74
C GLU A 201 -31.23 0.74 52.96
#